data_AF-A0A9P8JMF7-F1
#
_entry.id   AF-A0A9P8JMF7-F1
#
_cell.length_a   1.000
_cell.length_b   1.000
_cell.length_c   1.000
_cell.angle_alpha   90.00
_cell.angle_beta   90.00
_cell.angle_gamma   90.00
#
_symmetry.space_group_name_H-M   'P 1'
#
loop_
_entity.id
_entity.type
_entity.pdbx_description
1 polymer ?
#
loop_
_entity_poly.entity_id
_entity_poly.type
_entity_poly.pdbx_seq_one_letter_code
_entity_poly.pdbx_strand_id
1 'polypeptide(L)'
;CHIPFSTWVIPWLSFTMPKDNSSTERRKRLAAFIEERGTIMVKPCATCAKHGRVCRVHVRSGKCSECLRRNQRCDIRVSQSEWDRLKQERKRLRDAIKDAYHAQEQARKEADLARERQQTAFAREMRLRQQLDLLDKKEEEAVAAEYAGIEQEEADAALLEFSANTPGLTLGPETWNAIDGGFDLSSEFWNVDPAGTAAEASGSS
;
A
#
# COMPACT_ATOMS: atom_id res chain seq x y z
N CYS A 1 -19.75 -62.75 -8.89
CA CYS A 1 -18.35 -63.13 -8.64
C CYS A 1 -17.72 -63.63 -9.93
N HIS A 2 -16.41 -63.34 -10.11
CA HIS A 2 -15.50 -63.71 -11.21
C HIS A 2 -15.39 -62.74 -12.39
N ILE A 3 -14.36 -61.89 -12.31
CA ILE A 3 -13.63 -61.36 -13.47
C ILE A 3 -12.24 -62.04 -13.43
N PRO A 4 -11.75 -62.64 -14.53
CA PRO A 4 -10.54 -63.46 -14.52
C PRO A 4 -9.27 -62.58 -14.53
N PHE A 5 -8.31 -62.96 -13.68
CA PHE A 5 -6.98 -62.38 -13.59
C PHE A 5 -6.17 -62.83 -14.81
N SER A 6 -6.03 -61.96 -15.81
CA SER A 6 -5.13 -62.20 -16.94
C SER A 6 -3.71 -61.88 -16.52
N THR A 7 -2.88 -62.91 -16.31
CA THR A 7 -1.45 -62.78 -16.01
C THR A 7 -0.68 -62.35 -17.26
N TRP A 8 -0.36 -61.07 -17.33
CA TRP A 8 0.62 -60.55 -18.30
C TRP A 8 2.03 -60.83 -17.78
N VAL A 9 2.70 -61.79 -18.41
CA VAL A 9 4.13 -62.03 -18.21
C VAL A 9 4.88 -60.91 -18.94
N ILE A 10 5.39 -59.93 -18.18
CA ILE A 10 6.24 -58.88 -18.74
C ILE A 10 7.60 -59.51 -19.07
N PRO A 11 8.02 -59.54 -20.36
CA PRO A 11 9.33 -60.01 -20.73
C PRO A 11 10.37 -59.06 -20.14
N TRP A 12 11.29 -59.61 -19.36
CA TRP A 12 12.47 -58.88 -18.88
C TRP A 12 13.30 -58.48 -20.10
N LEU A 13 13.04 -57.28 -20.62
CA LEU A 13 13.99 -56.56 -21.44
C LEU A 13 15.26 -56.43 -20.62
N SER A 14 16.32 -57.11 -21.05
CA SER A 14 17.67 -56.98 -20.53
C SER A 14 18.08 -55.51 -20.58
N PHE A 15 17.85 -54.80 -19.48
CA PHE A 15 18.35 -53.46 -19.25
C PHE A 15 19.86 -53.58 -19.14
N THR A 16 20.55 -53.35 -20.26
CA THR A 16 22.00 -53.20 -20.28
C THR A 16 22.33 -51.96 -19.48
N MET A 17 22.75 -52.18 -18.22
CA MET A 17 23.22 -51.13 -17.33
C MET A 17 24.30 -50.33 -18.09
N PRO A 18 24.13 -49.01 -18.30
CA PRO A 18 25.13 -48.20 -18.97
C PRO A 18 26.46 -48.43 -18.27
N LYS A 19 27.46 -48.93 -19.01
CA LYS A 19 28.79 -49.22 -18.50
C LYS A 19 29.26 -47.99 -17.71
N ASP A 20 29.39 -48.13 -16.39
CA ASP A 20 29.86 -47.04 -15.55
C ASP A 20 31.11 -46.47 -16.18
N ASN A 21 31.06 -45.18 -16.55
CA ASN A 21 32.19 -44.51 -17.18
C ASN A 21 33.40 -44.81 -16.32
N SER A 22 34.39 -45.51 -16.88
CA SER A 22 35.55 -45.97 -16.10
C SER A 22 36.11 -44.81 -15.29
N SER A 23 36.60 -45.06 -14.07
CA SER A 23 37.20 -44.01 -13.23
C SER A 23 38.22 -43.14 -14.00
N THR A 24 38.92 -43.76 -14.95
CA THR A 24 39.82 -43.12 -15.91
C THR A 24 39.11 -42.12 -16.82
N GLU A 25 37.96 -42.49 -17.37
CA GLU A 25 37.20 -41.63 -18.29
C GLU A 25 36.55 -40.45 -17.58
N ARG A 26 36.00 -40.66 -16.38
CA ARG A 26 35.51 -39.56 -15.53
C ARG A 26 36.61 -38.52 -15.25
N ARG A 27 37.83 -39.00 -14.97
CA ARG A 27 39.00 -38.16 -14.71
C ARG A 27 39.42 -37.37 -15.96
N LYS A 28 39.45 -38.02 -17.12
CA LYS A 28 39.74 -37.37 -18.41
C LYS A 28 38.71 -36.30 -18.76
N ARG A 29 37.41 -36.60 -18.59
CA ARG A 29 36.31 -35.63 -18.82
C ARG A 29 36.43 -34.42 -17.89
N LEU A 30 36.68 -34.64 -16.59
CA LEU A 30 36.88 -33.54 -15.66
C LEU A 30 38.13 -32.72 -16.01
N ALA A 31 39.22 -33.36 -16.44
CA ALA A 31 40.41 -32.63 -16.84
C ALA A 31 40.19 -31.80 -18.12
N ALA A 32 39.45 -32.32 -19.10
CA ALA A 32 39.05 -31.57 -20.29
C ALA A 32 38.15 -30.38 -19.94
N PHE A 33 37.18 -30.58 -19.03
CA PHE A 33 36.35 -29.51 -18.49
C PHE A 33 37.19 -28.40 -17.81
N ILE A 34 38.21 -28.78 -17.03
CA ILE A 34 39.13 -27.81 -16.40
C ILE A 34 40.04 -27.14 -17.44
N GLU A 35 40.40 -27.82 -18.52
CA GLU A 35 41.15 -27.21 -19.63
C GLU A 35 40.37 -26.06 -20.27
N GLU A 36 39.08 -26.30 -20.53
CA GLU A 36 38.18 -25.39 -21.21
C GLU A 36 37.71 -24.23 -20.32
N ARG A 37 37.29 -24.54 -19.08
CA ARG A 37 36.66 -23.57 -18.16
C ARG A 37 37.51 -23.20 -16.95
N GLY A 38 38.69 -23.77 -16.80
CA GLY A 38 39.56 -23.52 -15.65
C GLY A 38 40.32 -22.20 -15.77
N THR A 39 40.56 -21.58 -14.62
CA THR A 39 41.36 -20.36 -14.52
C THR A 39 42.85 -20.71 -14.49
N ILE A 40 43.66 -19.94 -15.21
CA ILE A 40 45.12 -20.07 -15.16
C ILE A 40 45.61 -19.53 -13.81
N MET A 41 46.36 -20.35 -13.08
CA MET A 41 46.94 -19.94 -11.81
C MET A 41 48.18 -19.08 -12.03
N VAL A 42 48.30 -17.97 -11.29
CA VAL A 42 49.50 -17.11 -11.28
C VAL A 42 50.72 -17.90 -10.81
N LYS A 43 50.55 -18.74 -9.78
CA LYS A 43 51.57 -19.66 -9.28
C LYS A 43 51.19 -21.10 -9.64
N PRO A 44 51.96 -21.80 -10.50
CA PRO A 44 51.69 -23.20 -10.82
C PRO A 44 51.93 -24.12 -9.62
N CYS A 45 51.30 -25.29 -9.63
CA CYS A 45 51.55 -26.34 -8.65
C CYS A 45 52.99 -26.87 -8.80
N ALA A 46 53.60 -27.45 -7.76
CA ALA A 46 55.01 -27.87 -7.78
C ALA A 46 55.30 -28.84 -8.94
N THR A 47 54.36 -29.74 -9.26
CA THR A 47 54.48 -30.67 -10.39
C THR A 47 54.43 -29.93 -11.74
N CYS A 48 53.50 -28.99 -11.93
CA CYS A 48 53.43 -28.21 -13.16
C CYS A 48 54.64 -27.29 -13.33
N ALA A 49 55.14 -26.69 -12.24
CA ALA A 49 56.34 -25.86 -12.22
C ALA A 49 57.57 -26.66 -12.66
N LYS A 50 57.79 -27.86 -12.09
CA LYS A 50 58.92 -28.73 -12.42
C LYS A 50 58.95 -29.15 -13.90
N HIS A 51 57.78 -29.26 -14.53
CA HIS A 51 57.65 -29.74 -15.90
C HIS A 51 57.31 -28.62 -16.91
N GLY A 52 57.31 -27.35 -16.50
CA GLY A 52 57.04 -26.21 -17.38
C GLY A 52 55.63 -26.21 -17.99
N ARG A 53 54.61 -26.71 -17.26
CA ARG A 53 53.23 -26.84 -17.78
C ARG A 53 52.31 -25.73 -17.25
N VAL A 54 51.35 -25.32 -18.08
CA VAL A 54 50.31 -24.36 -17.70
C VAL A 54 49.36 -24.99 -16.67
N CYS A 55 49.26 -24.39 -15.49
CA CYS A 55 48.43 -24.87 -14.40
C CYS A 55 47.03 -24.23 -14.47
N ARG A 56 46.05 -24.95 -15.04
CA ARG A 56 44.63 -24.55 -15.04
C ARG A 56 43.88 -25.26 -13.93
N VAL A 57 43.14 -24.51 -13.11
CA VAL A 57 42.40 -25.05 -11.94
C VAL A 57 40.94 -24.66 -12.02
N HIS A 58 40.08 -25.53 -11.53
CA HIS A 58 38.69 -25.20 -11.26
C HIS A 58 38.45 -25.18 -9.76
N VAL A 59 37.84 -24.09 -9.26
CA VAL A 59 37.69 -23.80 -7.82
C VAL A 59 37.04 -24.96 -7.05
N ARG A 60 36.08 -25.66 -7.67
CA ARG A 60 35.34 -26.77 -7.04
C ARG A 60 36.12 -28.09 -6.98
N SER A 61 37.06 -28.33 -7.91
CA SER A 61 37.75 -29.63 -8.00
C SER A 61 39.01 -29.69 -7.14
N GLY A 62 39.61 -28.53 -6.81
CA GLY A 62 40.84 -28.43 -6.03
C GLY A 62 42.07 -29.07 -6.70
N LYS A 63 41.97 -29.43 -7.99
CA LYS A 63 43.03 -30.09 -8.76
C LYS A 63 43.19 -29.40 -10.10
N CYS A 64 44.41 -29.28 -10.61
CA CYS A 64 44.65 -28.77 -11.96
C CYS A 64 44.37 -29.84 -13.03
N SER A 65 44.09 -29.41 -14.26
CA SER A 65 43.84 -30.29 -15.41
C SER A 65 44.97 -31.30 -15.64
N GLU A 66 46.23 -30.85 -15.56
CA GLU A 66 47.41 -31.67 -15.83
C GLU A 66 47.67 -32.74 -14.77
N CYS A 67 47.64 -32.37 -13.48
CA CYS A 67 47.78 -33.36 -12.40
C CYS A 67 46.61 -34.35 -12.42
N LEU A 68 45.40 -33.87 -12.75
CA LEU A 68 44.23 -34.72 -12.85
C LEU A 68 44.35 -35.72 -14.01
N ARG A 69 44.76 -35.31 -15.23
CA ARG A 69 45.01 -36.22 -16.36
C ARG A 69 45.98 -37.34 -16.01
N ARG A 70 47.08 -36.98 -15.36
CA ARG A 70 48.20 -37.88 -15.05
C ARG A 70 48.02 -38.68 -13.75
N ASN A 71 46.88 -38.49 -13.07
CA ASN A 71 46.60 -39.09 -11.76
C ASN A 71 47.64 -38.76 -10.69
N GLN A 72 48.24 -37.58 -10.75
CA GLN A 72 49.28 -37.14 -9.83
C GLN A 72 48.69 -36.32 -8.68
N ARG A 73 49.41 -36.28 -7.55
CA ARG A 73 49.04 -35.40 -6.43
C ARG A 73 49.25 -33.94 -6.85
N CYS A 74 48.28 -33.10 -6.52
CA CYS A 74 48.28 -31.67 -6.83
C CYS A 74 48.40 -30.92 -5.49
N ASP A 75 49.40 -30.05 -5.35
CA ASP A 75 49.71 -29.32 -4.12
C ASP A 75 49.11 -27.92 -4.07
N ILE A 76 48.09 -27.66 -4.89
CA ILE A 76 47.45 -26.34 -4.99
C ILE A 76 46.68 -26.09 -3.71
N ARG A 77 47.14 -25.09 -2.95
CA ARG A 77 46.45 -24.59 -1.77
C ARG A 77 45.90 -23.20 -2.11
N VAL A 78 44.59 -23.03 -1.96
CA VAL A 78 44.01 -21.69 -1.84
C VAL A 78 44.51 -21.12 -0.52
N SER A 79 44.94 -19.85 -0.51
CA SER A 79 45.38 -19.24 0.74
C SER A 79 44.20 -19.19 1.71
N GLN A 80 44.40 -19.64 2.96
CA GLN A 80 43.33 -19.61 3.97
C GLN A 80 42.80 -18.19 4.18
N SER A 81 43.68 -17.19 4.10
CA SER A 81 43.34 -15.78 4.19
C SER A 81 42.35 -15.30 3.12
N GLU A 82 42.53 -15.70 1.86
CA GLU A 82 41.58 -15.33 0.79
C GLU A 82 40.24 -16.03 0.97
N TRP A 83 40.27 -17.30 1.42
CA TRP A 83 39.04 -18.04 1.68
C TRP A 83 38.22 -17.41 2.81
N ASP A 84 38.88 -17.03 3.91
CA ASP A 84 38.23 -16.38 5.03
C ASP A 84 37.68 -15.01 4.65
N ARG A 85 38.43 -14.23 3.85
CA ARG A 85 37.94 -12.95 3.30
C ARG A 85 36.67 -13.15 2.46
N LEU A 86 36.66 -14.13 1.54
CA LEU A 86 35.47 -14.44 0.73
C LEU A 86 34.29 -14.94 1.57
N LYS A 87 34.56 -15.67 2.66
CA LYS A 87 33.52 -16.15 3.58
C LYS A 87 32.91 -14.99 4.38
N GLN A 88 33.74 -14.07 4.85
CA GLN A 88 33.29 -12.85 5.54
C GLN A 88 32.45 -11.98 4.60
N GLU A 89 32.92 -11.76 3.37
CA GLU A 89 32.19 -10.96 2.39
C GLU A 89 30.85 -11.60 2.02
N ARG A 90 30.82 -12.93 1.81
CA ARG A 90 29.56 -13.65 1.59
C ARG A 90 28.60 -13.53 2.78
N LYS A 91 29.12 -13.56 4.00
CA LYS A 91 28.31 -13.38 5.21
C LYS A 91 27.74 -11.95 5.24
N ARG A 92 28.58 -10.94 5.05
CA ARG A 92 28.18 -9.53 4.98
C ARG A 92 27.07 -9.30 3.95
N LEU A 93 27.23 -9.84 2.73
CA LEU A 93 26.22 -9.71 1.68
C LEU A 93 24.91 -10.42 2.05
N ARG A 94 24.97 -11.60 2.67
CA ARG A 94 23.76 -12.28 3.14
C ARG A 94 23.02 -11.50 4.22
N ASP A 95 23.76 -10.90 5.15
CA ASP A 95 23.17 -10.10 6.22
C ASP A 95 22.56 -8.82 5.61
N ALA A 96 23.25 -8.14 4.70
CA ALA A 96 22.72 -6.98 3.98
C ALA A 96 21.45 -7.29 3.17
N ILE A 97 21.36 -8.47 2.53
CA ILE A 97 20.15 -8.90 1.82
C ILE A 97 18.97 -9.07 2.79
N LYS A 98 19.21 -9.64 3.97
CA LYS A 98 18.15 -9.80 4.98
C LYS A 98 17.68 -8.45 5.50
N ASP A 99 18.61 -7.55 5.79
CA ASP A 99 18.28 -6.20 6.26
C ASP A 99 17.47 -5.43 5.22
N ALA A 100 17.88 -5.49 3.95
CA ALA A 100 17.14 -4.89 2.84
C ALA A 100 15.73 -5.48 2.69
N TYR A 101 15.57 -6.80 2.86
CA TYR A 101 14.26 -7.45 2.84
C TYR A 101 13.36 -6.99 3.98
N HIS A 102 13.90 -6.89 5.20
CA HIS A 102 13.14 -6.39 6.35
C HIS A 102 12.73 -4.93 6.18
N ALA A 103 13.63 -4.08 5.67
CA ALA A 103 13.33 -2.68 5.36
C ALA A 103 12.23 -2.56 4.29
N GLN A 104 12.28 -3.38 3.24
CA GLN A 104 11.25 -3.42 2.19
C GLN A 104 9.88 -3.82 2.76
N GLU A 105 9.85 -4.84 3.62
CA GLU A 105 8.61 -5.31 4.23
C GLU A 105 8.00 -4.26 5.18
N GLN A 106 8.83 -3.52 5.92
CA GLN A 106 8.38 -2.40 6.76
C GLN A 106 7.79 -1.27 5.90
N ALA A 107 8.50 -0.85 4.86
CA ALA A 107 8.02 0.20 3.95
C ALA A 107 6.68 -0.18 3.29
N ARG A 108 6.50 -1.46 2.95
CA ARG A 108 5.23 -1.97 2.41
C ARG A 108 4.08 -1.83 3.41
N LYS A 109 4.30 -2.23 4.66
CA LYS A 109 3.28 -2.11 5.72
C LYS A 109 2.90 -0.66 5.98
N GLU A 110 3.88 0.24 5.99
CA GLU A 110 3.63 1.67 6.16
C GLU A 110 2.82 2.25 4.99
N ALA A 111 3.12 1.84 3.76
CA ALA A 111 2.35 2.23 2.58
C ALA A 111 0.90 1.72 2.64
N ASP A 112 0.69 0.48 3.08
CA ASP A 112 -0.65 -0.09 3.23
C ASP A 112 -1.47 0.66 4.30
N LEU A 113 -0.86 0.99 5.44
CA LEU A 113 -1.49 1.81 6.49
C LEU A 113 -1.79 3.24 6.01
N ALA A 114 -0.89 3.84 5.23
CA ALA A 114 -1.12 5.16 4.64
C ALA A 114 -2.30 5.14 3.67
N ARG A 115 -2.42 4.08 2.86
CA ARG A 115 -3.54 3.89 1.93
C ARG A 115 -4.87 3.71 2.68
N GLU A 116 -4.90 2.93 3.75
CA GLU A 116 -6.09 2.77 4.59
C GLU A 116 -6.52 4.12 5.17
N ARG A 117 -5.57 4.90 5.72
CA ARG A 117 -5.85 6.25 6.24
C ARG A 117 -6.45 7.15 5.16
N GLN A 118 -5.90 7.15 3.95
CA GLN A 118 -6.45 7.89 2.81
C GLN A 118 -7.88 7.46 2.48
N GLN A 119 -8.15 6.15 2.45
CA GLN A 119 -9.50 5.63 2.19
C GLN A 119 -10.50 6.06 3.27
N THR A 120 -10.11 6.01 4.54
CA THR A 120 -10.98 6.46 5.63
C THR A 120 -11.25 7.97 5.57
N ALA A 121 -10.25 8.79 5.22
CA ALA A 121 -10.41 10.23 5.04
C ALA A 121 -11.35 10.53 3.86
N PHE A 122 -11.16 9.84 2.73
CA PHE A 122 -12.03 9.97 1.56
C PHE A 122 -13.48 9.56 1.87
N ALA A 123 -13.69 8.47 2.60
CA ALA A 123 -15.04 8.06 3.01
C ALA A 123 -15.71 9.08 3.93
N ARG A 124 -14.95 9.73 4.83
CA ARG A 124 -15.45 10.83 5.66
C ARG A 124 -15.82 12.04 4.81
N GLU A 125 -14.96 12.42 3.88
CA GLU A 125 -15.21 13.51 2.94
C GLU A 125 -16.50 13.28 2.15
N MET A 126 -16.68 12.09 1.59
CA MET A 126 -17.89 11.74 0.83
C MET A 126 -19.15 11.82 1.69
N ARG A 127 -19.09 11.40 2.96
CA ARG A 127 -20.22 11.55 3.89
C ARG A 127 -20.54 13.01 4.16
N LEU A 128 -19.53 13.85 4.36
CA LEU A 128 -19.72 15.28 4.60
C LEU A 128 -20.34 15.97 3.37
N ARG A 129 -19.88 15.62 2.16
CA ARG A 129 -20.48 16.10 0.91
C ARG A 129 -21.97 15.73 0.82
N GLN A 130 -22.32 14.48 1.11
CA GLN A 130 -23.72 14.06 1.14
C GLN A 130 -24.55 14.80 2.18
N GLN A 131 -23.97 15.11 3.35
CA GLN A 131 -24.65 15.90 4.37
C GLN A 131 -24.89 17.34 3.91
N LEU A 132 -23.90 17.94 3.24
CA LEU A 132 -24.03 19.27 2.65
C LEU A 132 -25.15 19.29 1.59
N ASP A 133 -25.12 18.34 0.65
CA ASP A 133 -26.15 18.23 -0.40
C ASP A 133 -27.57 18.06 0.18
N LEU A 134 -27.70 17.43 1.35
CA LEU A 134 -28.99 17.28 2.04
C LEU A 134 -29.43 18.58 2.74
N LEU A 135 -28.49 19.39 3.23
CA LEU A 135 -28.80 20.69 3.80
C LEU A 135 -29.21 21.67 2.70
N ASP A 136 -28.45 21.75 1.61
CA ASP A 136 -28.75 22.61 0.47
C ASP A 136 -30.18 22.35 -0.07
N LYS A 137 -30.58 21.08 -0.21
CA LYS A 137 -31.95 20.72 -0.61
C LYS A 137 -33.01 21.17 0.39
N LYS A 138 -32.74 21.05 1.69
CA LYS A 138 -33.67 21.51 2.73
C LYS A 138 -33.79 23.04 2.74
N GLU A 139 -32.70 23.75 2.48
CA GLU A 139 -32.70 25.20 2.32
C GLU A 139 -33.55 25.59 1.11
N GLU A 140 -33.36 24.94 -0.03
CA GLU A 140 -34.19 25.16 -1.24
C GLU A 140 -35.68 24.90 -0.97
N GLU A 141 -36.02 23.80 -0.28
CA GLU A 141 -37.41 23.47 0.09
C GLU A 141 -38.02 24.50 1.06
N ALA A 142 -37.26 24.95 2.06
CA ALA A 142 -37.73 25.95 3.02
C ALA A 142 -37.98 27.30 2.32
N VAL A 143 -37.06 27.74 1.47
CA VAL A 143 -37.21 28.96 0.67
C VAL A 143 -38.44 28.86 -0.24
N ALA A 144 -38.64 27.73 -0.92
CA ALA A 144 -39.82 27.52 -1.76
C ALA A 144 -41.14 27.53 -0.97
N ALA A 145 -41.15 27.00 0.26
CA ALA A 145 -42.32 27.02 1.13
C ALA A 145 -42.67 28.44 1.59
N GLU A 146 -41.66 29.25 1.96
CA GLU A 146 -41.86 30.67 2.31
C GLU A 146 -42.41 31.47 1.12
N TYR A 147 -41.86 31.27 -0.07
CA TYR A 147 -42.39 31.91 -1.29
C TYR A 147 -43.85 31.54 -1.55
N ALA A 148 -44.22 30.28 -1.38
CA ALA A 148 -45.61 29.83 -1.53
C ALA A 148 -46.54 30.40 -0.44
N GLY A 149 -46.04 30.55 0.79
CA GLY A 149 -46.76 31.19 1.89
C GLY A 149 -47.07 32.66 1.60
N ILE A 150 -46.08 33.41 1.15
CA ILE A 150 -46.25 34.82 0.75
C ILE A 150 -47.27 34.95 -0.40
N GLU A 151 -47.18 34.11 -1.43
CA GLU A 151 -48.13 34.14 -2.56
C GLU A 151 -49.57 33.88 -2.10
N GLN A 152 -49.77 32.97 -1.15
CA GLN A 152 -51.08 32.70 -0.56
C GLN A 152 -51.59 33.88 0.27
N GLU A 153 -50.74 34.48 1.11
CA GLU A 153 -51.08 35.68 1.89
C GLU A 153 -51.44 36.86 1.00
N GLU A 154 -50.70 37.08 -0.10
CA GLU A 154 -51.00 38.11 -1.10
C GLU A 154 -52.35 37.85 -1.78
N ALA A 155 -52.66 36.60 -2.14
CA ALA A 155 -53.95 36.23 -2.74
C ALA A 155 -55.12 36.44 -1.77
N ASP A 156 -54.95 36.04 -0.50
CA ASP A 156 -55.94 36.22 0.56
C ASP A 156 -56.15 37.72 0.89
N ALA A 157 -55.06 38.50 0.96
CA ALA A 157 -55.11 39.95 1.13
C ALA A 157 -55.85 40.63 -0.03
N ALA A 158 -55.55 40.25 -1.28
CA ALA A 158 -56.25 40.77 -2.46
C ALA A 158 -57.75 40.43 -2.45
N LEU A 159 -58.13 39.23 -1.97
CA LEU A 159 -59.53 38.83 -1.82
C LEU A 159 -60.25 39.64 -0.73
N LEU A 160 -59.58 39.91 0.40
CA LEU A 160 -60.10 40.77 1.47
C LEU A 160 -60.20 42.24 1.03
N GLU A 161 -59.25 42.75 0.25
CA GLU A 161 -59.28 44.11 -0.31
C GLU A 161 -60.45 44.30 -1.30
N PHE A 162 -60.80 43.25 -2.06
CA PHE A 162 -61.99 43.26 -2.93
C PHE A 162 -63.32 43.24 -2.14
N SER A 163 -63.34 42.61 -0.96
CA SER A 163 -64.51 42.55 -0.06
C SER A 163 -64.66 43.78 0.86
N ALA A 164 -63.58 44.54 1.07
CA ALA A 164 -63.59 45.79 1.83
C ALA A 164 -64.38 46.93 1.15
N ASN A 165 -65.03 46.68 0.02
CA ASN A 165 -66.10 47.51 -0.51
C ASN A 165 -67.42 47.29 0.28
N THR A 166 -67.34 47.37 1.61
CA THR A 166 -68.52 47.55 2.47
C THR A 166 -68.80 49.05 2.54
N PRO A 167 -69.97 49.53 2.10
CA PRO A 167 -70.32 50.93 2.24
C PRO A 167 -70.67 51.20 3.72
N GLY A 168 -69.67 51.51 4.55
CA GLY A 168 -69.97 51.80 5.97
C GLY A 168 -68.84 52.26 6.90
N LEU A 169 -67.56 52.07 6.59
CA LEU A 169 -66.45 52.46 7.48
C LEU A 169 -65.39 53.28 6.75
N THR A 170 -65.74 54.52 6.40
CA THR A 170 -64.75 55.53 6.03
C THR A 170 -64.09 56.07 7.30
N LEU A 171 -62.90 55.58 7.64
CA LEU A 171 -62.04 56.22 8.63
C LEU A 171 -61.55 57.54 8.04
N GLY A 172 -62.24 58.64 8.38
CA GLY A 172 -61.84 59.97 7.97
C GLY A 172 -60.52 60.42 8.63
N PRO A 173 -59.89 61.49 8.13
CA PRO A 173 -58.63 62.04 8.67
C PRO A 173 -58.66 62.30 10.18
N GLU A 174 -59.85 62.56 10.73
CA GLU A 174 -60.10 62.79 12.16
C GLU A 174 -59.72 61.59 13.05
N THR A 175 -59.78 60.36 12.52
CA THR A 175 -59.60 59.13 13.32
C THR A 175 -58.14 58.92 13.72
N TRP A 176 -57.20 59.45 12.94
CA TRP A 176 -55.77 59.42 13.25
C TRP A 176 -55.36 60.53 14.23
N ASN A 177 -56.08 61.65 14.25
CA ASN A 177 -55.84 62.73 15.22
C ASN A 177 -56.26 62.36 16.66
N ALA A 178 -57.02 61.28 16.87
CA ALA A 178 -57.34 60.78 18.21
C ALA A 178 -56.15 60.06 18.90
N ILE A 179 -55.16 59.60 18.13
CA ILE A 179 -53.92 58.99 18.66
C ILE A 179 -52.86 60.05 19.03
N ASP A 180 -53.01 61.28 18.55
CA ASP A 180 -52.12 62.40 18.87
C ASP A 180 -52.34 62.99 20.28
N GLY A 181 -53.28 62.42 21.04
CA GLY A 181 -53.42 62.62 22.48
C GLY A 181 -52.33 61.91 23.29
N GLY A 182 -51.06 62.20 23.00
CA GLY A 182 -49.93 61.88 23.88
C GLY A 182 -49.66 60.39 24.10
N PHE A 183 -49.32 59.66 23.04
CA PHE A 183 -48.62 58.37 23.21
C PHE A 183 -47.16 58.64 23.61
N ASP A 184 -46.87 58.54 24.90
CA ASP A 184 -45.53 58.70 25.43
C ASP A 184 -44.65 57.48 25.09
N LEU A 185 -43.81 57.65 24.08
CA LEU A 185 -42.82 56.66 23.63
C LEU A 185 -41.69 56.41 24.64
N SER A 186 -41.71 57.07 25.82
CA SER A 186 -40.80 56.79 26.93
C SER A 186 -41.31 55.69 27.88
N SER A 187 -42.50 55.14 27.65
CA SER A 187 -43.02 54.02 28.44
C SER A 187 -42.14 52.76 28.30
N GLU A 188 -41.91 52.10 29.44
CA GLU A 188 -40.95 51.03 29.75
C GLU A 188 -41.00 49.77 28.86
N PHE A 189 -41.86 49.74 27.84
CA PHE A 189 -42.07 48.60 26.94
C PHE A 189 -40.82 48.25 26.11
N TRP A 190 -39.98 49.23 25.76
CA TRP A 190 -38.76 49.02 24.96
C TRP A 190 -37.46 48.98 25.77
N ASN A 191 -37.50 49.15 27.10
CA ASN A 191 -36.31 49.01 27.93
C ASN A 191 -36.04 47.53 28.20
N VAL A 192 -35.46 46.85 27.23
CA VAL A 192 -34.83 45.54 27.42
C VAL A 192 -33.50 45.78 28.14
N ASP A 193 -33.42 45.42 29.41
CA ASP A 193 -32.16 45.42 30.17
C ASP A 193 -31.11 44.54 29.48
N PRO A 194 -29.93 45.05 29.12
CA PRO A 194 -28.86 44.23 28.51
C PRO A 194 -28.00 43.49 29.55
N ALA A 195 -28.51 43.23 30.76
CA ALA A 195 -27.72 42.66 31.86
C ALA A 195 -28.25 41.29 32.28
N GLY A 196 -27.86 40.22 31.57
CA GLY A 196 -28.21 38.88 32.04
C GLY A 196 -27.83 37.66 31.21
N THR A 197 -26.62 37.54 30.65
CA THR A 197 -26.02 36.21 30.33
C THR A 197 -24.48 36.31 30.24
N ALA A 198 -23.85 36.62 31.37
CA ALA A 198 -22.46 36.22 31.62
C ALA A 198 -22.48 35.20 32.77
N ALA A 199 -22.61 33.92 32.42
CA ALA A 199 -22.38 32.78 33.32
C ALA A 199 -21.56 31.76 32.54
N GLU A 200 -20.25 31.79 32.74
CA GLU A 200 -19.50 30.77 33.47
C GLU A 200 -19.02 29.62 32.58
N ALA A 201 -17.87 29.84 31.96
CA ALA A 201 -16.95 28.79 31.60
C ALA A 201 -16.22 28.32 32.87
N SER A 202 -16.74 27.29 33.52
CA SER A 202 -15.99 26.54 34.54
C SER A 202 -15.40 25.29 33.91
N GLY A 203 -14.06 25.26 33.82
CA GLY A 203 -13.32 24.03 33.56
C GLY A 203 -13.47 23.04 34.70
N SER A 204 -13.29 21.76 34.39
CA SER A 204 -12.99 20.72 35.36
C SER A 204 -12.03 19.72 34.73
N SER A 205 -11.05 19.36 35.55
CA SER A 205 -9.90 18.50 35.31
C SER A 205 -10.23 17.06 34.98
#